data_AF-A0A9D8RAR7-F1
#
_entry.id   AF-A0A9D8RAR7-F1
#
_cell.length_a   1.000
_cell.length_b   1.000
_cell.length_c   1.000
_cell.angle_alpha   90.00
_cell.angle_beta   90.00
_cell.angle_gamma   90.00
#
_symmetry.space_group_name_H-M   'P 1'
#
loop_
_entity.id
_entity.type
_entity.pdbx_description
1 polymer ?
#
loop_
_entity_poly.entity_id
_entity_poly.type
_entity_poly.pdbx_seq_one_letter_code
_entity_poly.pdbx_strand_id
1 'polypeptide(L)'
;MKKTKDAVKRQLKEQWKQSCNGFLVELLRMWELDAHYGYWIGDETGSVYDYGDGMFTINMDDIIYCVLADVTREQYIEWQEYICDAAEFGFDTPNLRSFVRGCPRTSAETFKHLREIKAMLNDAIQDEKNRVKNDEQNNPY
;
A
#
# COMPACT_ATOMS: atom_id res chain seq x y z
N MET A 1 -43.25 8.08 4.19
CA MET A 1 -42.21 7.66 3.22
C MET A 1 -40.80 8.15 3.54
N LYS A 2 -40.54 9.45 3.77
CA LYS A 2 -39.16 9.97 4.05
C LYS A 2 -38.54 9.36 5.32
N LYS A 3 -39.27 9.37 6.44
CA LYS A 3 -38.85 8.73 7.72
C LYS A 3 -38.49 7.24 7.58
N THR A 4 -39.20 6.50 6.72
CA THR A 4 -38.95 5.07 6.46
C THR A 4 -37.67 4.87 5.65
N LYS A 5 -37.41 5.72 4.64
CA LYS A 5 -36.16 5.68 3.85
C LYS A 5 -34.93 6.00 4.70
N ASP A 6 -35.05 6.93 5.65
CA ASP A 6 -33.94 7.29 6.56
C ASP A 6 -33.64 6.18 7.58
N ALA A 7 -34.66 5.43 8.00
CA ALA A 7 -34.49 4.25 8.86
C ALA A 7 -33.72 3.13 8.15
N VAL A 8 -34.07 2.82 6.89
CA VAL A 8 -33.37 1.80 6.09
C VAL A 8 -31.90 2.17 5.87
N LYS A 9 -31.60 3.42 5.53
CA LYS A 9 -30.21 3.89 5.35
C LYS A 9 -29.38 3.72 6.62
N ARG A 10 -29.93 4.03 7.79
CA ARG A 10 -29.25 3.83 9.07
C ARG A 10 -28.99 2.35 9.35
N GLN A 11 -29.97 1.49 9.10
CA GLN A 11 -29.81 0.05 9.27
C GLN A 11 -28.71 -0.51 8.36
N LEU A 12 -28.71 -0.13 7.08
CA LEU A 12 -27.67 -0.56 6.13
C LEU A 12 -26.28 -0.09 6.56
N LYS A 13 -26.15 1.16 7.04
CA LYS A 13 -24.87 1.69 7.55
C LYS A 13 -24.37 0.92 8.77
N GLU A 14 -25.27 0.58 9.70
CA GLU A 14 -24.91 -0.18 10.89
C GLU A 14 -24.49 -1.61 10.55
N GLN A 15 -25.24 -2.29 9.69
CA GLN A 15 -24.90 -3.62 9.20
C GLN A 15 -23.55 -3.62 8.48
N TRP A 16 -23.31 -2.63 7.61
CA TRP A 16 -22.02 -2.46 6.94
C TRP A 16 -20.86 -2.32 7.94
N LYS A 17 -20.99 -1.45 8.95
CA LYS A 17 -19.97 -1.26 9.98
C LYS A 17 -19.68 -2.54 10.76
N GLN A 18 -20.73 -3.27 11.14
CA GLN A 18 -20.59 -4.54 11.84
C GLN A 18 -19.86 -5.57 10.98
N SER A 19 -20.19 -5.67 9.69
CA SER A 19 -19.49 -6.57 8.76
C SER A 19 -18.02 -6.17 8.58
N CYS A 20 -17.73 -4.89 8.36
CA CYS A 20 -16.35 -4.40 8.19
C CYS A 20 -15.48 -4.71 9.41
N ASN A 21 -15.99 -4.42 10.60
CA ASN A 21 -15.26 -4.71 11.84
C ASN A 21 -15.12 -6.22 12.07
N GLY A 22 -16.11 -7.02 11.71
CA GLY A 22 -16.02 -8.49 11.78
C GLY A 22 -14.89 -9.03 10.91
N PHE A 23 -14.79 -8.57 9.65
CA PHE A 23 -13.69 -8.93 8.76
C PHE A 23 -12.34 -8.44 9.26
N LEU A 24 -12.26 -7.20 9.78
CA LEU A 24 -11.02 -6.67 10.34
C LEU A 24 -10.55 -7.50 11.55
N VAL A 25 -11.44 -7.84 12.49
CA VAL A 25 -11.10 -8.68 13.65
C VAL A 25 -10.55 -10.04 13.20
N GLU A 26 -11.18 -10.63 12.19
CA GLU A 26 -10.73 -11.91 11.67
C GLU A 26 -9.37 -11.81 10.98
N LEU A 27 -9.12 -10.74 10.20
CA LEU A 27 -7.83 -10.48 9.60
C LEU A 27 -6.72 -10.33 10.66
N LEU A 28 -6.97 -9.51 11.69
CA LEU A 28 -6.02 -9.28 12.77
C LEU A 28 -5.72 -10.59 13.51
N ARG A 29 -6.73 -11.44 13.72
CA ARG A 29 -6.57 -12.79 14.29
C ARG A 29 -5.68 -13.67 13.40
N MET A 30 -5.95 -13.71 12.09
CA MET A 30 -5.18 -14.51 11.13
C MET A 30 -3.72 -14.08 11.04
N TRP A 31 -3.45 -12.79 11.20
CA TRP A 31 -2.11 -12.21 11.12
C TRP A 31 -1.43 -12.04 12.49
N GLU A 32 -2.05 -12.53 13.55
CA GLU A 32 -1.57 -12.45 14.95
C GLU A 32 -1.24 -11.01 15.38
N LEU A 33 -2.10 -10.07 15.00
CA LEU A 33 -1.96 -8.64 15.26
C LEU A 33 -2.90 -8.18 16.38
N ASP A 34 -2.42 -7.25 17.20
CA ASP A 34 -3.21 -6.65 18.27
C ASP A 34 -3.97 -5.42 17.76
N ALA A 35 -5.30 -5.47 17.85
CA ALA A 35 -6.19 -4.42 17.39
C ALA A 35 -5.89 -3.04 17.99
N HIS A 36 -5.24 -2.96 19.15
CA HIS A 36 -4.93 -1.68 19.79
C HIS A 36 -3.96 -0.81 18.98
N TYR A 37 -3.20 -1.39 18.05
CA TYR A 37 -2.20 -0.67 17.25
C TYR A 37 -2.75 -0.07 15.96
N GLY A 38 -4.02 -0.28 15.64
CA GLY A 38 -4.58 0.22 14.40
C GLY A 38 -5.88 1.00 14.55
N TYR A 39 -6.24 1.69 13.48
CA TYR A 39 -7.42 2.53 13.41
C TYR A 39 -7.90 2.68 11.97
N TRP A 40 -9.18 3.03 11.81
CA TRP A 40 -9.72 3.42 10.50
C TRP A 40 -9.32 4.86 10.19
N ILE A 41 -8.65 5.08 9.06
CA ILE A 41 -8.24 6.42 8.64
C ILE A 41 -9.50 7.31 8.51
N GLY A 42 -9.44 8.50 9.12
CA GLY A 42 -10.55 9.46 9.12
C GLY A 42 -11.78 9.03 9.92
N ASP A 43 -11.63 8.08 10.85
CA ASP A 43 -12.71 7.51 11.66
C ASP A 43 -13.84 6.87 10.82
N GLU A 44 -13.53 6.48 9.59
CA GLU A 44 -14.49 5.92 8.63
C GLU A 44 -14.34 4.40 8.53
N THR A 45 -15.16 3.67 9.29
CA THR A 45 -15.21 2.20 9.22
C THR A 45 -15.50 1.70 7.80
N GLY A 46 -14.67 0.77 7.33
CA GLY A 46 -14.78 0.19 5.98
C GLY A 46 -14.06 1.01 4.90
N SER A 47 -13.23 1.98 5.29
CA SER A 47 -12.33 2.70 4.38
C SER A 47 -10.96 1.99 4.31
N VAL A 48 -9.90 2.68 4.72
CA VAL A 48 -8.53 2.17 4.87
C VAL A 48 -8.23 2.03 6.35
N TYR A 49 -7.73 0.86 6.72
CA TYR A 49 -7.21 0.58 8.04
C TYR A 49 -5.71 0.82 8.07
N ASP A 50 -5.25 1.64 9.01
CA ASP A 50 -3.84 1.86 9.29
C ASP A 50 -3.47 1.01 10.53
N TYR A 51 -2.37 0.28 10.43
CA TYR A 51 -1.84 -0.51 11.53
C TYR A 51 -0.41 -0.08 11.85
N GLY A 52 -0.15 0.17 13.14
CA GLY A 52 1.18 0.46 13.66
C GLY A 52 1.73 1.82 13.24
N ASP A 53 0.87 2.83 13.12
CA ASP A 53 1.24 4.21 12.73
C ASP A 53 1.97 4.25 11.38
N GLY A 54 1.34 3.69 10.35
CA GLY A 54 1.87 3.64 9.00
C GLY A 54 2.79 2.46 8.71
N MET A 55 2.89 1.45 9.59
CA MET A 55 3.65 0.23 9.28
C MET A 55 3.07 -0.47 8.04
N PHE A 56 1.74 -0.55 7.94
CA PHE A 56 1.06 -0.81 6.68
C PHE A 56 -0.36 -0.23 6.71
N THR A 57 -0.88 0.03 5.52
CA THR A 57 -2.30 0.39 5.33
C THR A 57 -2.97 -0.66 4.45
N ILE A 58 -4.24 -0.95 4.70
CA ILE A 58 -5.04 -1.91 3.92
C ILE A 58 -6.47 -1.43 3.75
N ASN A 59 -6.99 -1.46 2.53
CA ASN A 59 -8.39 -1.09 2.25
C ASN A 59 -9.35 -2.25 2.54
N MET A 60 -10.63 -1.95 2.69
CA MET A 60 -11.65 -2.96 3.03
C MET A 60 -11.78 -4.10 1.99
N ASP A 61 -11.61 -3.84 0.70
CA ASP A 61 -11.71 -4.86 -0.34
C ASP A 61 -10.57 -5.89 -0.22
N ASP A 62 -9.36 -5.42 0.07
CA ASP A 62 -8.20 -6.28 0.32
C ASP A 62 -8.33 -7.01 1.67
N ILE A 63 -8.86 -6.38 2.74
CA ILE A 63 -9.18 -7.07 4.00
C ILE A 63 -10.13 -8.25 3.73
N ILE A 64 -11.22 -8.03 3.00
CA ILE A 64 -12.20 -9.08 2.68
C ILE A 64 -11.51 -10.20 1.88
N TYR A 65 -10.69 -9.84 0.89
CA TYR A 65 -9.97 -10.82 0.09
C TYR A 65 -8.99 -11.64 0.93
N CYS A 66 -8.22 -10.99 1.81
CA CYS A 66 -7.26 -11.67 2.68
C CYS A 66 -7.94 -12.70 3.57
N VAL A 67 -9.07 -12.34 4.19
CA VAL A 67 -9.83 -13.26 5.05
C VAL A 67 -10.42 -14.41 4.24
N LEU A 68 -11.05 -14.14 3.10
CA LEU A 68 -11.75 -15.18 2.32
C LEU A 68 -10.82 -16.11 1.54
N ALA A 69 -9.57 -15.71 1.31
CA ALA A 69 -8.60 -16.48 0.54
C ALA A 69 -7.38 -16.92 1.36
N ASP A 70 -7.44 -16.78 2.69
CA ASP A 70 -6.37 -17.13 3.63
C ASP A 70 -5.01 -16.51 3.25
N VAL A 71 -5.02 -15.24 2.81
CA VAL A 71 -3.79 -14.53 2.43
C VAL A 71 -2.98 -14.21 3.70
N THR A 72 -1.72 -14.62 3.71
CA THR A 72 -0.85 -14.37 4.87
C THR A 72 -0.37 -12.92 4.91
N ARG A 73 0.08 -12.47 6.08
CA ARG A 73 0.67 -11.14 6.24
C ARG A 73 1.89 -10.96 5.34
N GLU A 74 2.71 -11.99 5.21
CA GLU A 74 3.93 -11.98 4.40
C GLU A 74 3.60 -11.80 2.91
N GLN A 75 2.56 -12.48 2.41
CA GLN A 75 2.09 -12.31 1.03
C GLN A 75 1.57 -10.89 0.76
N TYR A 76 0.87 -10.32 1.74
CA TYR A 76 0.38 -8.94 1.65
C TYR A 76 1.55 -7.93 1.61
N ILE A 77 2.54 -8.10 2.49
CA ILE A 77 3.73 -7.24 2.53
C ILE A 77 4.54 -7.39 1.24
N GLU A 78 4.78 -8.61 0.76
CA GLU A 78 5.48 -8.87 -0.50
C GLU A 78 4.77 -8.17 -1.67
N TRP A 79 3.44 -8.20 -1.70
CA TRP A 79 2.66 -7.48 -2.69
C TRP A 79 2.81 -5.96 -2.58
N GLN A 80 2.75 -5.40 -1.36
CA GLN A 80 2.94 -3.96 -1.14
C GLN A 80 4.33 -3.49 -1.58
N GLU A 81 5.38 -4.22 -1.21
CA GLU A 81 6.75 -3.94 -1.64
C GLU A 81 6.87 -4.00 -3.16
N TYR A 82 6.28 -5.03 -3.79
CA TYR A 82 6.29 -5.15 -5.24
C TYR A 82 5.62 -3.98 -5.94
N ILE A 83 4.42 -3.54 -5.51
CA ILE A 83 3.72 -2.44 -6.20
C ILE A 83 4.44 -1.11 -6.02
N CYS A 84 5.15 -0.90 -4.91
CA CYS A 84 6.03 0.26 -4.71
C CYS A 84 7.18 0.26 -5.72
N ASP A 85 7.89 -0.86 -5.84
CA ASP A 85 8.99 -1.03 -6.80
C ASP A 85 8.49 -0.89 -8.25
N ALA A 86 7.38 -1.55 -8.58
CA ALA A 86 6.78 -1.49 -9.90
C ALA A 86 6.38 -0.05 -10.25
N ALA A 87 5.73 0.67 -9.34
CA ALA A 87 5.35 2.07 -9.55
C ALA A 87 6.57 2.99 -9.72
N GLU A 88 7.63 2.78 -8.93
CA GLU A 88 8.87 3.57 -9.02
C GLU A 88 9.52 3.46 -10.40
N PHE A 89 9.51 2.27 -11.00
CA PHE A 89 10.16 1.99 -12.27
C PHE A 89 9.21 1.90 -13.48
N GLY A 90 7.92 2.23 -13.30
CA GLY A 90 6.93 2.30 -14.38
C GLY A 90 6.47 0.94 -14.92
N PHE A 91 6.49 -0.11 -14.10
CA PHE A 91 5.90 -1.42 -14.40
C PHE A 91 4.43 -1.50 -13.95
N ASP A 92 3.75 -2.53 -14.43
CA ASP A 92 2.37 -2.81 -14.03
C ASP A 92 2.26 -3.15 -12.53
N THR A 93 1.28 -2.53 -11.87
CA THR A 93 0.93 -2.75 -10.46
C THR A 93 -0.33 -3.64 -10.37
N PRO A 94 -0.18 -4.97 -10.29
CA PRO A 94 -1.33 -5.86 -10.18
C PRO A 94 -2.06 -5.65 -8.85
N ASN A 95 -3.38 -5.86 -8.83
CA ASN A 95 -4.10 -5.97 -7.55
C ASN A 95 -3.65 -7.23 -6.78
N LEU A 96 -3.88 -7.23 -5.47
CA LEU A 96 -3.47 -8.31 -4.56
C LEU A 96 -3.96 -9.70 -5.02
N ARG A 97 -5.20 -9.79 -5.52
CA ARG A 97 -5.77 -11.06 -6.00
C ARG A 97 -4.98 -11.65 -7.16
N SER A 98 -4.65 -10.84 -8.16
CA SER A 98 -3.84 -11.30 -9.30
C SER A 98 -2.43 -11.67 -8.86
N PHE A 99 -1.84 -10.90 -7.94
CA PHE A 99 -0.51 -11.17 -7.41
C PHE A 99 -0.43 -12.52 -6.68
N VAL A 100 -1.34 -12.78 -5.74
CA VAL A 100 -1.39 -14.03 -4.97
C VAL A 100 -1.66 -15.24 -5.88
N ARG A 101 -2.33 -15.05 -7.03
CA ARG A 101 -2.57 -16.10 -8.02
C ARG A 101 -1.41 -16.32 -9.00
N GLY A 102 -0.29 -15.62 -8.83
CA GLY A 102 0.92 -15.82 -9.63
C GLY A 102 0.83 -15.18 -11.02
N CYS A 103 0.28 -13.97 -11.14
CA CYS A 103 0.37 -13.22 -12.39
C CYS A 103 1.84 -13.01 -12.83
N PRO A 104 2.13 -12.93 -14.13
CA PRO A 104 3.45 -12.54 -14.61
C PRO A 104 3.88 -11.22 -13.98
N ARG A 105 5.12 -11.16 -13.50
CA ARG A 105 5.64 -10.02 -12.75
C ARG A 105 7.15 -9.90 -12.89
N THR A 106 7.65 -8.68 -12.76
CA THR A 106 9.09 -8.40 -12.77
C THR A 106 9.76 -9.04 -11.55
N SER A 107 10.98 -9.57 -11.70
CA SER A 107 11.66 -10.23 -10.58
C SER A 107 12.27 -9.21 -9.61
N ALA A 108 12.46 -9.61 -8.35
CA ALA A 108 13.13 -8.78 -7.34
C ALA A 108 14.57 -8.43 -7.74
N GLU A 109 15.28 -9.34 -8.41
CA GLU A 109 16.63 -9.11 -8.93
C GLU A 109 16.64 -8.01 -10.00
N THR A 110 15.59 -7.95 -10.83
CA THR A 110 15.44 -6.91 -11.84
C THR A 110 15.26 -5.54 -11.18
N PHE A 111 14.41 -5.43 -10.16
CA PHE A 111 14.26 -4.18 -9.40
C PHE A 111 15.54 -3.77 -8.68
N LYS A 112 16.26 -4.73 -8.08
CA LYS A 112 17.57 -4.47 -7.48
C LYS A 112 18.55 -3.88 -8.50
N HIS A 113 18.64 -4.47 -9.69
CA HIS A 113 19.51 -3.97 -10.74
C HIS A 113 19.11 -2.55 -11.21
N LEU A 114 17.81 -2.28 -11.35
CA LEU A 114 17.33 -0.95 -11.72
C LEU A 114 17.63 0.12 -10.66
N ARG A 115 17.55 -0.24 -9.37
CA ARG A 115 17.97 0.64 -8.27
C ARG A 115 19.46 0.98 -8.34
N GLU A 116 20.31 -0.01 -8.63
CA GLU A 116 21.75 0.19 -8.80
C GLU A 116 22.03 1.15 -9.97
N ILE A 117 21.38 0.95 -11.13
CA ILE A 117 21.51 1.86 -12.28
C ILE A 117 21.04 3.28 -11.93
N LYS A 118 19.89 3.41 -11.26
CA LYS A 118 19.35 4.72 -10.85
C LYS A 118 20.29 5.44 -9.88
N ALA A 119 20.90 4.72 -8.95
CA ALA A 119 21.91 5.28 -8.04
C ALA A 119 23.13 5.81 -8.81
N MET A 120 23.69 5.00 -9.72
CA MET A 120 24.82 5.43 -10.55
C MET A 120 24.50 6.66 -11.40
N LEU A 121 23.29 6.74 -11.96
CA LEU A 121 22.84 7.91 -12.72
C LEU A 121 22.74 9.16 -11.82
N ASN A 122 22.18 9.02 -10.62
CA ASN A 122 22.05 10.13 -9.68
C ASN A 122 23.41 10.65 -9.23
N ASP A 123 24.38 9.76 -8.96
CA ASP A 123 25.76 10.14 -8.62
C ASP A 123 26.40 10.94 -9.77
N ALA A 124 26.29 10.46 -11.01
CA ALA A 124 26.80 11.16 -12.18
C ALA A 124 26.14 12.54 -12.38
N ILE A 125 24.83 12.64 -12.15
CA ILE A 125 24.10 13.93 -12.20
C ILE A 125 24.63 14.88 -11.11
N GLN A 126 24.91 14.38 -9.92
CA GLN A 126 25.39 15.19 -8.80
C GLN A 126 26.81 15.70 -9.05
N ASP A 127 27.69 14.86 -9.59
CA ASP A 127 29.04 15.24 -9.99
C ASP A 127 29.02 16.35 -11.06
N GLU A 128 28.16 16.20 -12.08
CA GLU A 128 28.01 17.21 -13.12
C GLU A 128 27.47 18.54 -12.58
N LYS A 129 26.47 18.51 -11.67
CA LYS A 129 25.97 19.71 -10.99
C LYS A 129 27.07 20.41 -10.19
N ASN A 130 27.96 19.66 -9.54
CA ASN A 130 29.06 20.23 -8.78
C ASN A 130 30.11 20.85 -9.71
N ARG A 131 30.40 20.22 -10.85
CA ARG A 131 31.29 20.77 -11.87
C ARG A 131 30.78 22.11 -12.40
N VAL A 132 29.53 22.18 -12.84
CA VAL A 132 28.93 23.42 -13.37
C VAL A 132 28.97 24.56 -12.34
N LYS A 133 28.63 24.29 -11.07
CA LYS A 133 28.70 25.29 -10.00
C LYS A 133 30.13 25.81 -9.76
N ASN A 134 31.11 24.92 -9.81
CA ASN A 134 32.51 25.29 -9.62
C ASN A 134 33.04 26.10 -10.81
N ASP A 135 32.60 25.78 -12.04
CA ASP A 135 32.96 26.53 -13.24
C ASP A 135 32.34 27.94 -13.23
N GLU A 136 31.09 28.09 -12.78
CA GLU A 136 30.44 29.40 -12.57
C GLU A 136 31.13 30.24 -11.47
N GLN A 137 31.62 29.62 -10.40
CA GLN A 137 32.36 30.32 -9.34
C GLN A 137 33.78 30.73 -9.78
N ASN A 138 34.42 29.93 -10.63
CA ASN A 138 35.77 30.21 -11.14
C ASN A 138 35.79 31.16 -12.35
N ASN A 139 34.61 31.51 -12.90
CA ASN A 139 34.48 32.54 -13.92
C ASN A 139 33.43 33.60 -13.52
N PRO A 140 33.78 34.54 -12.61
CA PRO A 140 32.84 35.53 -12.07
C PRO A 140 32.56 36.72 -13.03
N TYR A 141 32.84 36.58 -14.33
CA TYR A 141 32.72 37.64 -15.34
C TYR A 141 31.49 37.46 -16.23
#